data_AF-A0A9Q0NL94-F1
#
_entry.id   AF-A0A9Q0NL94-F1
#
_cell.length_a   1.000
_cell.length_b   1.000
_cell.length_c   1.000
_cell.angle_alpha   90.00
_cell.angle_beta   90.00
_cell.angle_gamma   90.00
#
_symmetry.space_group_name_H-M   'P 1'
#
loop_
_entity.id
_entity.type
_entity.pdbx_description
1 polymer ?
#
loop_
_entity_poly.entity_id
_entity_poly.type
_entity_poly.pdbx_seq_one_letter_code
_entity_poly.pdbx_strand_id
1 'polypeptide(L)'
;MGRSLLFSTNILLEFSQNPRSLSLLNHSKLCFTQRFIENSRCGYKKTKLLNLKLAGNVCTKAALSEIPNERKYPKVGAPSTGPISANHLIQVVETAAKTGAEVVMDAVNKPRNITYKGLTDLVTDTDKMSEAAILEVVKRNFGDHLILGEEGGIIGDTLSDYLWCIDPLDGTTNFAHGYPSFAVSVGVLFRGNPAAAAVVEFVGGPMAWNTRTFTATAGGGAFCNGQTIHASQTDRVEQSLLVTGFGYEHDDPWATNIELFKEFTDVSRGVRRLGGCCS
;
A
#
# COMPACT_ATOMS: atom_id res chain seq x y z
N MET A 1 -0.96 -52.14 22.23
CA MET A 1 -0.70 -52.10 20.78
C MET A 1 -1.09 -50.72 20.28
N GLY A 2 -0.11 -49.84 20.12
CA GLY A 2 -0.31 -48.47 19.64
C GLY A 2 0.86 -48.09 18.75
N ARG A 3 0.55 -47.51 17.59
CA ARG A 3 1.50 -46.84 16.70
C ARG A 3 0.80 -45.63 16.11
N SER A 4 1.37 -44.45 16.31
CA SER A 4 1.53 -43.49 15.22
C SER A 4 2.60 -42.46 15.59
N LEU A 5 3.32 -42.05 14.57
CA LEU A 5 4.59 -41.32 14.56
C LEU A 5 4.35 -39.81 14.76
N LEU A 6 5.11 -39.20 15.67
CA LEU A 6 5.22 -37.75 15.83
C LEU A 6 6.44 -37.24 15.05
N PHE A 7 6.23 -36.35 14.09
CA PHE A 7 7.27 -35.47 13.56
C PHE A 7 7.18 -34.13 14.30
N SER A 8 8.27 -33.77 14.99
CA SER A 8 8.45 -32.45 15.59
C SER A 8 9.55 -31.73 14.81
N THR A 9 9.18 -30.65 14.13
CA THR A 9 10.13 -29.65 13.60
C THR A 9 10.04 -28.41 14.47
N ASN A 10 10.87 -28.34 15.51
CA ASN A 10 11.22 -27.09 16.17
C ASN A 10 12.46 -26.54 15.47
N ILE A 11 12.29 -25.56 14.59
CA ILE A 11 13.38 -24.67 14.17
C ILE A 11 13.04 -23.29 14.71
N LEU A 12 13.77 -22.91 15.75
CA LEU A 12 13.78 -21.58 16.36
C LEU A 12 14.54 -20.64 15.40
N LEU A 13 13.93 -19.54 14.99
CA LEU A 13 14.63 -18.45 14.30
C LEU A 13 15.46 -17.66 15.34
N GLU A 14 16.77 -17.92 15.39
CA GLU A 14 17.72 -17.14 16.19
C GLU A 14 18.03 -15.81 15.48
N PHE A 15 17.60 -14.70 16.09
CA PHE A 15 18.09 -13.37 15.75
C PHE A 15 19.51 -13.20 16.32
N SER A 16 20.52 -13.15 15.43
CA SER A 16 21.89 -12.83 15.82
C SER A 16 22.00 -11.35 16.24
N GLN A 17 22.00 -11.11 17.55
CA GLN A 17 22.59 -9.90 18.13
C GLN A 17 24.09 -10.12 18.37
N ASN A 18 24.94 -9.48 17.56
CA ASN A 18 26.20 -8.94 18.04
C ASN A 18 26.80 -7.93 17.04
N PRO A 19 27.24 -6.75 17.51
CA PRO A 19 27.85 -5.71 16.67
C PRO A 19 29.30 -6.08 16.32
N ARG A 20 29.67 -5.98 15.04
CA ARG A 20 31.10 -6.02 14.66
C ARG A 20 31.76 -4.71 15.08
N SER A 21 32.50 -4.77 16.19
CA SER A 21 33.42 -3.72 16.63
C SER A 21 34.53 -3.52 15.60
N LEU A 22 34.66 -2.30 15.06
CA LEU A 22 35.86 -1.89 14.34
C LEU A 22 36.90 -1.38 15.35
N SER A 23 38.07 -1.99 15.31
CA SER A 23 39.23 -1.71 16.16
C SER A 23 39.84 -0.34 15.87
N LEU A 24 39.99 0.46 16.93
CA LEU A 24 40.84 1.65 16.99
C LEU A 24 42.32 1.26 16.89
N LEU A 25 43.05 1.88 15.97
CA LEU A 25 44.52 1.92 15.95
C LEU A 25 45.00 3.37 15.99
N ASN A 26 45.52 3.72 17.17
CA ASN A 26 46.67 4.57 17.51
C ASN A 26 46.76 6.06 17.08
N HIS A 27 46.62 6.89 18.12
CA HIS A 27 47.51 7.96 18.58
C HIS A 27 47.85 9.16 17.68
N SER A 28 47.46 10.36 18.14
CA SER A 28 48.42 11.31 18.72
C SER A 28 47.73 12.32 19.65
N LYS A 29 48.47 12.75 20.67
CA LYS A 29 48.09 13.59 21.82
C LYS A 29 47.77 15.04 21.41
N LEU A 30 46.77 15.65 22.04
CA LEU A 30 46.96 16.93 22.72
C LEU A 30 45.81 17.22 23.70
N CYS A 31 46.22 17.45 24.95
CA CYS A 31 45.44 17.80 26.12
C CYS A 31 45.20 19.32 26.12
N PHE A 32 44.03 19.80 26.59
CA PHE A 32 43.95 20.75 27.71
C PHE A 32 42.49 21.02 28.12
N THR A 33 42.34 21.19 29.43
CA THR A 33 41.18 21.56 30.29
C THR A 33 40.54 22.91 29.89
N GLN A 34 39.32 23.32 30.25
CA GLN A 34 38.69 23.35 31.58
C GLN A 34 37.22 23.87 31.49
N ARG A 35 36.45 23.54 32.53
CA ARG A 35 35.06 23.89 32.90
C ARG A 35 34.53 25.29 32.53
N PHE A 36 33.21 25.40 32.32
CA PHE A 36 32.31 26.19 33.19
C PHE A 36 30.85 25.70 33.10
N ILE A 37 30.22 25.60 34.27
CA ILE A 37 28.81 25.29 34.52
C ILE A 37 28.04 26.61 34.47
N GLU A 38 26.86 26.65 33.83
CA GLU A 38 25.74 27.44 34.36
C GLU A 38 24.39 27.06 33.74
N ASN A 39 23.43 26.80 34.63
CA ASN A 39 22.02 26.58 34.36
C ASN A 39 21.36 27.91 33.92
N SER A 40 20.60 27.92 32.84
CA SER A 40 19.44 28.82 32.74
C SER A 40 18.36 28.28 31.80
N ARG A 41 17.12 28.42 32.28
CA ARG A 41 15.86 28.00 31.67
C ARG A 41 15.44 28.98 30.56
N CYS A 42 14.83 28.42 29.52
CA CYS A 42 13.91 29.05 28.56
C CYS A 42 14.41 30.28 27.77
N GLY A 43 14.49 30.12 26.43
CA GLY A 43 14.58 31.23 25.49
C GLY A 43 15.33 30.86 24.22
N TYR A 44 14.61 30.68 23.12
CA TYR A 44 15.16 30.44 21.78
C TYR A 44 16.32 31.40 21.46
N LYS A 45 17.50 30.85 21.14
CA LYS A 45 18.59 31.56 20.44
C LYS A 45 19.03 30.79 19.21
N LYS A 46 18.81 31.42 18.06
CA LYS A 46 19.31 31.03 16.74
C LYS A 46 20.84 31.11 16.79
N THR A 47 21.53 29.96 16.81
CA THR A 47 22.99 29.93 16.83
C THR A 47 23.49 29.71 15.41
N LYS A 48 24.18 30.72 14.88
CA LYS A 48 24.85 30.71 13.58
C LYS A 48 26.09 29.82 13.73
N LEU A 49 26.04 28.58 13.25
CA LEU A 49 27.21 27.71 13.26
C LEU A 49 28.13 28.08 12.09
N LEU A 50 29.39 28.35 12.43
CA LEU A 50 30.47 28.66 11.51
C LEU A 50 30.67 27.54 10.48
N ASN A 51 31.00 27.96 9.26
CA ASN A 51 31.53 27.11 8.19
C ASN A 51 32.70 26.24 8.69
N LEU A 52 32.44 24.95 8.92
CA LEU A 52 33.47 23.93 8.74
C LEU A 52 33.27 23.31 7.35
N LYS A 53 34.19 23.61 6.44
CA LYS A 53 34.37 22.83 5.22
C LYS A 53 34.83 21.43 5.63
N LEU A 54 33.91 20.48 5.71
CA LEU A 54 34.26 19.08 5.49
C LEU A 54 34.33 18.87 3.98
N ALA A 55 35.57 18.79 3.47
CA ALA A 55 35.83 18.22 2.15
C ALA A 55 35.57 16.71 2.24
N GLY A 56 34.37 16.31 1.86
CA GLY A 56 33.97 14.93 1.70
C GLY A 56 32.84 14.89 0.70
N ASN A 57 33.18 14.75 -0.59
CA ASN A 57 32.20 14.45 -1.62
C ASN A 57 31.58 13.08 -1.30
N VAL A 58 30.47 13.06 -0.56
CA VAL A 58 29.58 11.90 -0.54
C VAL A 58 28.85 11.92 -1.88
N CYS A 59 29.53 11.36 -2.87
CA CYS A 59 28.94 11.03 -4.15
C CYS A 59 28.08 9.79 -3.91
N THR A 60 26.81 9.97 -3.53
CA THR A 60 25.80 8.93 -3.73
C THR A 60 25.57 8.82 -5.23
N LYS A 61 26.45 8.10 -5.92
CA LYS A 61 26.08 7.47 -7.18
C LYS A 61 24.95 6.51 -6.81
N ALA A 62 23.71 6.90 -7.08
CA ALA A 62 22.68 5.92 -7.34
C ALA A 62 23.26 4.99 -8.41
N ALA A 63 23.69 3.81 -8.01
CA ALA A 63 24.15 2.80 -8.94
C ALA A 63 22.91 2.40 -9.72
N LEU A 64 22.70 3.05 -10.87
CA LEU A 64 21.86 2.51 -11.93
C LEU A 64 22.41 1.11 -12.17
N SER A 65 21.69 0.10 -11.70
CA SER A 65 22.14 -1.27 -11.85
C SER A 65 22.23 -1.53 -13.34
N GLU A 66 23.45 -1.76 -13.86
CA GLU A 66 23.70 -2.23 -15.23
C GLU A 66 23.26 -3.70 -15.38
N ILE A 67 22.21 -4.12 -14.68
CA ILE A 67 21.62 -5.44 -14.86
C ILE A 67 20.89 -5.39 -16.20
N PRO A 68 21.26 -6.25 -17.17
CA PRO A 68 20.53 -6.36 -18.42
C PRO A 68 19.05 -6.57 -18.10
N ASN A 69 18.20 -5.73 -18.70
CA ASN A 69 16.76 -5.72 -18.52
C ASN A 69 16.11 -6.95 -19.20
N GLU A 70 16.50 -8.16 -18.80
CA GLU A 70 15.73 -9.37 -19.10
C GLU A 70 14.50 -9.37 -18.19
N ARG A 71 13.51 -8.53 -18.53
CA ARG A 71 12.24 -8.42 -17.80
C ARG A 71 11.42 -9.71 -17.96
N LYS A 72 11.77 -10.74 -17.20
CA LYS A 72 10.84 -11.78 -16.79
C LYS A 72 10.37 -11.45 -15.39
N TYR A 73 9.48 -10.46 -15.28
CA TYR A 73 8.68 -10.36 -14.07
C TYR A 73 7.81 -11.63 -14.00
N PRO A 74 7.82 -12.37 -12.88
CA PRO A 74 6.94 -13.52 -12.74
C PRO A 74 5.50 -13.05 -12.95
N LYS A 75 4.74 -13.74 -13.79
CA LYS A 75 3.30 -13.50 -13.88
C LYS A 75 2.71 -13.83 -12.51
N VAL A 76 2.19 -12.80 -11.83
CA VAL A 76 1.62 -12.94 -10.49
C VAL A 76 0.21 -13.56 -10.56
N GLY A 77 -0.46 -13.48 -11.71
CA GLY A 77 -1.80 -14.05 -11.88
C GLY A 77 -1.83 -15.59 -11.85
N ALA A 78 -2.96 -16.14 -11.42
CA ALA A 78 -3.22 -17.57 -11.39
C ALA A 78 -3.02 -18.19 -12.79
N PRO A 79 -2.49 -19.42 -12.90
CA PRO A 79 -2.37 -20.11 -14.18
C PRO A 79 -3.73 -20.47 -14.79
N SER A 80 -4.77 -20.51 -13.96
CA SER A 80 -6.15 -20.80 -14.31
C SER A 80 -7.06 -20.16 -13.27
N THR A 81 -8.29 -19.82 -13.65
CA THR A 81 -9.35 -19.39 -12.73
C THR A 81 -10.05 -20.56 -12.02
N GLY A 82 -9.55 -21.79 -12.18
CA GLY A 82 -10.12 -23.00 -11.59
C GLY A 82 -11.36 -23.50 -12.34
N PRO A 83 -12.30 -24.19 -11.65
CA PRO A 83 -13.56 -24.64 -12.25
C PRO A 83 -14.48 -23.49 -12.71
N ILE A 84 -14.33 -22.29 -12.13
CA ILE A 84 -15.13 -21.12 -12.49
C ILE A 84 -14.47 -20.39 -13.66
N SER A 85 -15.25 -20.09 -14.69
CA SER A 85 -14.74 -19.35 -15.85
C SER A 85 -14.33 -17.92 -15.50
N ALA A 86 -13.28 -17.41 -16.14
CA ALA A 86 -12.82 -16.03 -15.98
C ALA A 86 -13.92 -15.00 -16.27
N ASN A 87 -14.78 -15.27 -17.27
CA ASN A 87 -15.91 -14.41 -17.61
C ASN A 87 -16.95 -14.33 -16.49
N HIS A 88 -17.19 -15.43 -15.77
CA HIS A 88 -18.12 -15.42 -14.65
C HIS A 88 -17.49 -14.68 -13.45
N LEU A 89 -16.22 -14.94 -13.14
CA LEU A 89 -15.54 -14.24 -12.04
C LEU A 89 -15.49 -12.72 -12.28
N ILE A 90 -15.12 -12.28 -13.49
CA ILE A 90 -15.01 -10.85 -13.80
C ILE A 90 -16.36 -10.13 -13.68
N GLN A 91 -17.45 -10.77 -14.11
CA GLN A 91 -18.79 -10.23 -13.97
C GLN A 91 -19.17 -10.04 -12.50
N VAL A 92 -18.86 -11.01 -11.64
CA VAL A 92 -19.19 -10.93 -10.22
C VAL A 92 -18.32 -9.90 -9.48
N VAL A 93 -16.99 -9.89 -9.68
CA VAL A 93 -16.12 -8.88 -9.04
C VAL A 93 -16.48 -7.46 -9.49
N GLU A 94 -16.79 -7.26 -10.78
CA GLU A 94 -17.16 -5.95 -11.30
C GLU A 94 -18.51 -5.48 -10.74
N THR A 95 -19.50 -6.39 -10.68
CA THR A 95 -20.81 -6.09 -10.10
C THR A 95 -20.67 -5.77 -8.62
N ALA A 96 -19.93 -6.58 -7.86
CA ALA A 96 -19.72 -6.37 -6.44
C ALA A 96 -19.04 -5.02 -6.16
N ALA A 97 -17.94 -4.70 -6.86
CA ALA A 97 -17.23 -3.44 -6.71
C ALA A 97 -18.10 -2.22 -7.08
N LYS A 98 -18.90 -2.31 -8.15
CA LYS A 98 -19.85 -1.24 -8.54
C LYS A 98 -20.94 -1.05 -7.51
N THR A 99 -21.51 -2.12 -6.97
CA THR A 99 -22.53 -2.04 -5.91
C THR A 99 -21.97 -1.39 -4.64
N GLY A 100 -20.76 -1.74 -4.20
CA GLY A 100 -20.11 -1.03 -3.09
C GLY A 100 -19.86 0.45 -3.41
N ALA A 101 -19.42 0.74 -4.64
CA ALA A 101 -19.18 2.12 -5.08
C ALA A 101 -20.46 2.97 -5.17
N GLU A 102 -21.63 2.39 -5.46
CA GLU A 102 -22.91 3.11 -5.40
C GLU A 102 -23.20 3.64 -3.98
N VAL A 103 -22.93 2.83 -2.95
CA VAL A 103 -23.06 3.25 -1.55
C VAL A 103 -22.11 4.40 -1.22
N VAL A 104 -20.85 4.31 -1.65
CA VAL A 104 -19.86 5.37 -1.46
C VAL A 104 -20.27 6.64 -2.20
N MET A 105 -20.78 6.52 -3.44
CA MET A 105 -21.28 7.65 -4.25
C MET A 105 -22.45 8.37 -3.58
N ASP A 106 -23.33 7.67 -2.87
CA ASP A 106 -24.39 8.31 -2.11
C ASP A 106 -23.87 9.09 -0.89
N ALA A 107 -22.65 8.79 -0.43
CA ALA A 107 -22.04 9.41 0.74
C ALA A 107 -21.08 10.57 0.40
N VAL A 108 -20.51 10.63 -0.82
CA VAL A 108 -19.42 11.57 -1.15
C VAL A 108 -19.74 13.06 -0.89
N ASN A 109 -21.01 13.47 -1.06
CA ASN A 109 -21.45 14.85 -0.86
C ASN A 109 -22.20 15.09 0.47
N LYS A 110 -22.34 14.08 1.32
CA LYS A 110 -23.02 14.24 2.61
C LYS A 110 -22.13 15.07 3.57
N PRO A 111 -22.75 15.89 4.44
CA PRO A 111 -22.01 16.68 5.43
C PRO A 111 -21.26 15.78 6.41
N ARG A 112 -20.04 16.18 6.78
CA ARG A 112 -19.12 15.39 7.61
C ARG A 112 -18.77 16.14 8.90
N ASN A 113 -18.82 15.45 10.05
CA ASN A 113 -18.29 15.97 11.30
C ASN A 113 -16.88 15.40 11.53
N ILE A 114 -15.86 16.04 10.95
CA ILE A 114 -14.46 15.65 11.16
C ILE A 114 -14.04 16.09 12.57
N THR A 115 -14.06 15.17 13.54
CA THR A 115 -13.53 15.43 14.89
C THR A 115 -12.12 14.87 15.02
N TYR A 116 -11.26 15.58 15.75
CA TYR A 116 -9.81 15.29 15.86
C TYR A 116 -9.46 13.96 16.56
N LYS A 117 -10.46 13.14 16.94
CA LYS A 117 -10.30 11.95 17.79
C LYS A 117 -11.05 10.69 17.33
N GLY A 118 -11.61 10.66 16.12
CA GLY A 118 -12.22 9.44 15.61
C GLY A 118 -12.52 9.55 14.13
N LEU A 119 -12.46 8.40 13.44
CA LEU A 119 -13.15 8.24 12.16
C LEU A 119 -14.56 8.78 12.35
N THR A 120 -14.96 9.72 11.50
CA THR A 120 -16.31 10.26 11.54
C THR A 120 -17.31 9.11 11.42
N ASP A 121 -18.45 9.19 12.12
CA ASP A 121 -19.53 8.19 12.01
C ASP A 121 -19.84 7.90 10.53
N LEU A 122 -19.87 8.94 9.69
CA LEU A 122 -20.13 8.79 8.26
C LEU A 122 -19.12 7.89 7.52
N VAL A 123 -17.82 8.02 7.79
CA VAL A 123 -16.79 7.20 7.12
C VAL A 123 -17.02 5.74 7.52
N THR A 124 -17.01 5.48 8.83
CA THR A 124 -17.25 4.14 9.39
C THR A 124 -18.57 3.50 8.92
N ASP A 125 -19.64 4.29 8.85
CA ASP A 125 -20.94 3.83 8.38
C ASP A 125 -20.92 3.53 6.87
N THR A 126 -20.25 4.38 6.08
CA THR A 126 -20.11 4.19 4.63
C THR A 126 -19.28 2.95 4.32
N ASP A 127 -18.16 2.77 5.01
CA ASP A 127 -17.31 1.58 4.96
C ASP A 127 -18.13 0.30 5.18
N LYS A 128 -18.85 0.23 6.30
CA LYS A 128 -19.67 -0.94 6.67
C LYS A 128 -20.82 -1.19 5.71
N MET A 129 -21.50 -0.14 5.25
CA MET A 129 -22.59 -0.27 4.29
C MET A 129 -22.09 -0.75 2.92
N SER A 130 -20.93 -0.23 2.47
CA SER A 130 -20.27 -0.64 1.23
C SER A 130 -19.86 -2.10 1.31
N GLU A 131 -19.19 -2.52 2.41
CA GLU A 131 -18.79 -3.91 2.61
C GLU A 131 -20.01 -4.85 2.62
N ALA A 132 -21.07 -4.51 3.36
CA ALA A 132 -22.28 -5.32 3.42
C ALA A 132 -22.91 -5.53 2.02
N ALA A 133 -22.95 -4.49 1.20
CA ALA A 133 -23.49 -4.56 -0.15
C ALA A 133 -22.62 -5.43 -1.08
N ILE A 134 -21.30 -5.31 -1.00
CA ILE A 134 -20.35 -6.17 -1.73
C ILE A 134 -20.53 -7.64 -1.30
N LEU A 135 -20.61 -7.88 0.01
CA LEU A 135 -20.78 -9.22 0.59
C LEU A 135 -22.07 -9.90 0.13
N GLU A 136 -23.16 -9.16 0.00
CA GLU A 136 -24.42 -9.69 -0.52
C GLU A 136 -24.27 -10.22 -1.96
N VAL A 137 -23.61 -9.44 -2.82
CA VAL A 137 -23.34 -9.84 -4.21
C VAL A 137 -22.47 -11.10 -4.25
N VAL A 138 -21.38 -11.13 -3.49
CA VAL A 138 -20.47 -12.29 -3.46
C VAL A 138 -21.18 -13.53 -2.94
N LYS A 139 -21.86 -13.46 -1.78
CA LYS A 139 -22.54 -14.61 -1.17
C LYS A 139 -23.69 -15.16 -2.02
N ARG A 140 -24.39 -14.30 -2.76
CA ARG A 140 -25.46 -14.72 -3.67
C ARG A 140 -24.94 -15.59 -4.82
N ASN A 141 -23.72 -15.35 -5.28
CA ASN A 141 -23.11 -16.11 -6.37
C ASN A 141 -22.24 -17.27 -5.85
N PHE A 142 -21.60 -17.11 -4.69
CA PHE A 142 -20.59 -17.99 -4.12
C PHE A 142 -20.74 -18.09 -2.59
N GLY A 143 -21.77 -18.80 -2.13
CA GLY A 143 -22.10 -18.89 -0.70
C GLY A 143 -21.10 -19.71 0.14
N ASP A 144 -20.26 -20.51 -0.51
CA ASP A 144 -19.28 -21.43 0.08
C ASP A 144 -17.82 -20.95 -0.05
N HIS A 145 -17.59 -19.78 -0.65
CA HIS A 145 -16.23 -19.25 -0.78
C HIS A 145 -15.74 -18.56 0.50
N LEU A 146 -14.42 -18.51 0.66
CA LEU A 146 -13.78 -17.74 1.72
C LEU A 146 -13.76 -16.26 1.35
N ILE A 147 -14.01 -15.37 2.30
CA ILE A 147 -14.00 -13.92 2.11
C ILE A 147 -13.18 -13.30 3.24
N LEU A 148 -12.34 -12.33 2.89
CA LEU A 148 -11.58 -11.46 3.77
C LEU A 148 -12.01 -10.02 3.47
N GLY A 149 -12.78 -9.42 4.38
CA GLY A 149 -13.12 -8.00 4.37
C GLY A 149 -12.28 -7.22 5.39
N GLU A 150 -12.07 -5.93 5.13
CA GLU A 150 -11.35 -5.04 6.04
C GLU A 150 -12.06 -4.88 7.39
N GLU A 151 -13.39 -4.67 7.39
CA GLU A 151 -14.17 -4.46 8.62
C GLU A 151 -14.74 -5.76 9.19
N GLY A 152 -15.19 -6.67 8.31
CA GLY A 152 -15.83 -7.93 8.69
C GLY A 152 -14.88 -9.09 9.00
N GLY A 153 -13.59 -8.96 8.66
CA GLY A 153 -12.59 -10.00 8.84
C GLY A 153 -12.82 -11.22 7.93
N ILE A 154 -12.51 -12.41 8.42
CA ILE A 154 -12.60 -13.66 7.64
C ILE A 154 -13.96 -14.33 7.87
N ILE A 155 -14.67 -14.62 6.78
CA ILE A 155 -15.96 -15.32 6.78
C ILE A 155 -16.03 -16.36 5.64
N GLY A 156 -16.87 -17.39 5.80
CA GLY A 156 -17.05 -18.44 4.79
C GLY A 156 -16.30 -19.73 5.10
N ASP A 157 -16.12 -20.59 4.10
CA ASP A 157 -15.45 -21.88 4.28
C ASP A 157 -13.93 -21.75 4.11
N THR A 158 -13.19 -22.00 5.19
CA THR A 158 -11.71 -22.02 5.20
C THR A 158 -11.10 -23.09 4.28
N LEU A 159 -11.89 -24.07 3.84
CA LEU A 159 -11.46 -25.12 2.91
C LEU A 159 -11.66 -24.73 1.43
N SER A 160 -12.26 -23.57 1.15
CA SER A 160 -12.46 -23.12 -0.22
C SER A 160 -11.14 -22.86 -0.93
N ASP A 161 -11.04 -23.30 -2.19
CA ASP A 161 -9.92 -22.95 -3.07
C ASP A 161 -9.94 -21.46 -3.47
N TYR A 162 -11.04 -20.74 -3.20
CA TYR A 162 -11.22 -19.34 -3.54
C TYR A 162 -11.25 -18.43 -2.31
N LEU A 163 -10.50 -17.33 -2.37
CA LEU A 163 -10.50 -16.27 -1.37
C LEU A 163 -10.87 -14.94 -2.02
N TRP A 164 -11.95 -14.33 -1.58
CA TRP A 164 -12.34 -12.97 -1.96
C TRP A 164 -11.68 -11.98 -1.00
N CYS A 165 -11.03 -10.95 -1.53
CA CYS A 165 -10.46 -9.85 -0.76
C CYS A 165 -11.26 -8.59 -1.07
N ILE A 166 -11.76 -7.92 -0.03
CA ILE A 166 -12.66 -6.76 -0.15
C ILE A 166 -12.08 -5.62 0.68
N ASP A 167 -11.85 -4.50 0.00
CA ASP A 167 -11.57 -3.20 0.62
C ASP A 167 -12.72 -2.26 0.21
N PRO A 168 -13.66 -1.97 1.14
CA PRO A 168 -14.89 -1.24 0.82
C PRO A 168 -14.68 0.26 0.62
N LEU A 169 -13.53 0.82 1.05
CA LEU A 169 -13.16 2.23 0.86
C LEU A 169 -11.65 2.47 1.11
N ASP A 170 -10.82 2.17 0.12
CA ASP A 170 -9.41 2.55 0.14
C ASP A 170 -9.28 4.08 0.07
N GLY A 171 -8.50 4.66 0.97
CA GLY A 171 -8.31 6.10 1.06
C GLY A 171 -9.37 6.79 1.91
N THR A 172 -9.83 6.16 3.00
CA THR A 172 -10.75 6.73 4.00
C THR A 172 -10.40 8.16 4.42
N THR A 173 -9.11 8.47 4.59
CA THR A 173 -8.63 9.84 4.88
C THR A 173 -8.97 10.81 3.75
N ASN A 174 -8.72 10.40 2.49
CA ASN A 174 -9.05 11.22 1.33
C ASN A 174 -10.55 11.41 1.19
N PHE A 175 -11.34 10.35 1.37
CA PHE A 175 -12.79 10.42 1.38
C PHE A 175 -13.30 11.38 2.48
N ALA A 176 -12.74 11.30 3.70
CA ALA A 176 -13.11 12.17 4.82
C ALA A 176 -12.86 13.65 4.51
N HIS A 177 -11.78 13.95 3.78
CA HIS A 177 -11.41 15.31 3.38
C HIS A 177 -11.96 15.74 2.02
N GLY A 178 -12.71 14.90 1.32
CA GLY A 178 -13.23 15.18 -0.02
C GLY A 178 -12.14 15.28 -1.10
N TYR A 179 -10.96 14.69 -0.86
CA TYR A 179 -9.87 14.64 -1.84
C TYR A 179 -10.13 13.50 -2.86
N PRO A 180 -10.04 13.76 -4.17
CA PRO A 180 -10.48 12.84 -5.22
C PRO A 180 -9.42 11.78 -5.55
N SER A 181 -9.15 10.89 -4.59
CA SER A 181 -8.25 9.74 -4.73
C SER A 181 -8.61 8.67 -3.69
N PHE A 182 -9.72 7.97 -3.92
CA PHE A 182 -10.16 6.82 -3.12
C PHE A 182 -10.91 5.84 -4.03
N ALA A 183 -11.06 4.60 -3.59
CA ALA A 183 -11.64 3.55 -4.42
C ALA A 183 -12.37 2.48 -3.60
N VAL A 184 -13.23 1.71 -4.27
CA VAL A 184 -13.69 0.39 -3.79
C VAL A 184 -12.92 -0.67 -4.55
N SER A 185 -12.37 -1.66 -3.86
CA SER A 185 -11.63 -2.74 -4.51
C SER A 185 -12.13 -4.13 -4.10
N VAL A 186 -12.26 -5.01 -5.09
CA VAL A 186 -12.70 -6.39 -4.90
C VAL A 186 -11.81 -7.30 -5.75
N GLY A 187 -11.10 -8.21 -5.09
CA GLY A 187 -10.26 -9.22 -5.72
C GLY A 187 -10.72 -10.63 -5.38
N VAL A 188 -10.40 -11.59 -6.24
CA VAL A 188 -10.55 -13.02 -5.94
C VAL A 188 -9.25 -13.76 -6.28
N LEU A 189 -8.77 -14.52 -5.31
CA LEU A 189 -7.65 -15.44 -5.44
C LEU A 189 -8.16 -16.86 -5.66
N PHE A 190 -7.47 -17.62 -6.49
CA PHE A 190 -7.63 -19.07 -6.62
C PHE A 190 -6.33 -19.73 -6.17
N ARG A 191 -6.39 -20.54 -5.11
CA ARG A 191 -5.22 -21.19 -4.46
C ARG A 191 -4.07 -20.20 -4.19
N GLY A 192 -4.43 -19.04 -3.62
CA GLY A 192 -3.49 -17.99 -3.26
C GLY A 192 -2.97 -17.12 -4.41
N ASN A 193 -3.43 -17.33 -5.66
CA ASN A 193 -3.00 -16.54 -6.81
C ASN A 193 -4.16 -15.69 -7.37
N PRO A 194 -3.95 -14.41 -7.74
CA PRO A 194 -4.98 -13.54 -8.33
C PRO A 194 -5.66 -14.14 -9.56
N ALA A 195 -6.98 -14.35 -9.48
CA ALA A 195 -7.80 -14.90 -10.55
C ALA A 195 -8.60 -13.80 -11.28
N ALA A 196 -9.21 -12.86 -10.56
CA ALA A 196 -9.88 -11.69 -11.11
C ALA A 196 -9.91 -10.53 -10.10
N ALA A 197 -10.05 -9.31 -10.57
CA ALA A 197 -10.20 -8.13 -9.72
C ALA A 197 -10.97 -7.00 -10.42
N ALA A 198 -11.61 -6.16 -9.61
CA ALA A 198 -12.20 -4.90 -10.02
C ALA A 198 -11.86 -3.79 -8.99
N VAL A 199 -11.55 -2.60 -9.49
CA VAL A 199 -11.34 -1.39 -8.68
C VAL A 199 -12.21 -0.28 -9.26
N VAL A 200 -13.07 0.31 -8.44
CA VAL A 200 -13.88 1.49 -8.81
C VAL A 200 -13.29 2.70 -8.14
N GLU A 201 -12.54 3.49 -8.90
CA GLU A 201 -11.86 4.70 -8.45
C GLU A 201 -12.77 5.92 -8.59
N PHE A 202 -12.79 6.78 -7.57
CA PHE A 202 -13.52 8.05 -7.57
C PHE A 202 -12.62 9.21 -7.97
N VAL A 203 -13.09 10.02 -8.92
CA VAL A 203 -12.36 11.17 -9.46
C VAL A 203 -13.25 12.41 -9.49
N GLY A 204 -12.63 13.57 -9.70
CA GLY A 204 -13.32 14.86 -9.76
C GLY A 204 -13.18 15.62 -8.45
N GLY A 205 -14.27 15.74 -7.70
CA GLY A 205 -14.29 16.41 -6.40
C GLY A 205 -15.70 16.74 -5.93
N PRO A 206 -15.84 17.47 -4.81
CA PRO A 206 -17.15 17.86 -4.25
C PRO A 206 -18.08 18.44 -5.31
N MET A 207 -19.31 17.93 -5.36
CA MET A 207 -20.35 18.29 -6.34
C MET A 207 -20.08 17.90 -7.82
N ALA A 208 -18.96 17.25 -8.13
CA ALA A 208 -18.59 16.85 -9.50
C ALA A 208 -17.90 15.47 -9.54
N TRP A 209 -18.39 14.53 -8.73
CA TRP A 209 -17.85 13.17 -8.63
C TRP A 209 -18.17 12.33 -9.86
N ASN A 210 -17.20 11.52 -10.28
CA ASN A 210 -17.34 10.51 -11.32
C ASN A 210 -16.50 9.28 -10.96
N THR A 211 -16.68 8.16 -11.67
CA THR A 211 -15.96 6.91 -11.42
C THR A 211 -15.21 6.39 -12.64
N ARG A 212 -14.14 5.64 -12.38
CA ARG A 212 -13.43 4.80 -13.36
C ARG A 212 -13.40 3.38 -12.83
N THR A 213 -13.83 2.42 -13.63
CA THR A 213 -13.79 1.00 -13.28
C THR A 213 -12.62 0.33 -13.98
N PHE A 214 -11.67 -0.15 -13.18
CA PHE A 214 -10.56 -0.98 -13.63
C PHE A 214 -10.92 -2.44 -13.39
N THR A 215 -10.66 -3.31 -14.36
CA THR A 215 -10.91 -4.74 -14.24
C THR A 215 -9.75 -5.54 -14.81
N ALA A 216 -9.48 -6.70 -14.22
CA ALA A 216 -8.46 -7.62 -14.73
C ALA A 216 -8.82 -9.06 -14.42
N THR A 217 -8.38 -9.97 -15.29
CA THR A 217 -8.45 -11.42 -15.06
C THR A 217 -7.12 -12.08 -15.36
N ALA A 218 -6.87 -13.21 -14.70
CA ALA A 218 -5.74 -14.06 -14.98
C ALA A 218 -5.69 -14.44 -16.47
N GLY A 219 -4.64 -14.00 -17.17
CA GLY A 219 -4.45 -14.25 -18.60
C GLY A 219 -5.31 -13.40 -19.55
N GLY A 220 -6.31 -12.65 -19.05
CA GLY A 220 -7.22 -11.84 -19.87
C GLY A 220 -6.81 -10.37 -20.06
N GLY A 221 -5.75 -9.91 -19.39
CA GLY A 221 -5.30 -8.52 -19.45
C GLY A 221 -6.05 -7.61 -18.47
N ALA A 222 -5.84 -6.30 -18.62
CA ALA A 222 -6.44 -5.27 -17.78
C ALA A 222 -7.18 -4.23 -18.62
N PHE A 223 -8.27 -3.69 -18.07
CA PHE A 223 -9.18 -2.77 -18.74
C PHE A 223 -9.54 -1.61 -17.80
N CYS A 224 -9.83 -0.45 -18.38
CA CYS A 224 -10.45 0.71 -17.71
C CYS A 224 -11.69 1.09 -18.52
N ASN A 225 -12.87 1.03 -17.90
CA ASN A 225 -14.16 1.28 -18.56
C ASN A 225 -14.33 0.47 -19.86
N GLY A 226 -13.87 -0.78 -19.86
CA GLY A 226 -13.90 -1.69 -21.02
C GLY A 226 -12.81 -1.45 -22.07
N GLN A 227 -11.99 -0.40 -21.95
CA GLN A 227 -10.86 -0.16 -22.85
C GLN A 227 -9.60 -0.82 -22.30
N THR A 228 -8.84 -1.52 -23.13
CA THR A 228 -7.59 -2.17 -22.72
C THR A 228 -6.57 -1.14 -22.24
N ILE A 229 -5.89 -1.43 -21.14
CA ILE A 229 -4.82 -0.61 -20.58
C ILE A 229 -3.51 -1.40 -20.47
N HIS A 230 -2.40 -0.67 -20.51
CA HIS A 230 -1.05 -1.21 -20.39
C HIS A 230 -0.20 -0.32 -19.49
N ALA A 231 0.80 -0.91 -18.85
CA ALA A 231 1.82 -0.14 -18.14
C ALA A 231 2.57 0.80 -19.10
N SER A 232 3.11 1.89 -18.55
CA SER A 232 3.96 2.81 -19.31
C SER A 232 5.15 2.06 -19.91
N GLN A 233 5.51 2.42 -21.14
CA GLN A 233 6.71 1.92 -21.82
C GLN A 233 7.97 2.71 -21.45
N THR A 234 7.85 3.73 -20.59
CA THR A 234 9.00 4.49 -20.08
C THR A 234 9.97 3.58 -19.33
N ASP A 235 11.18 3.48 -19.86
CA ASP A 235 12.27 2.64 -19.32
C ASP A 235 13.32 3.43 -18.54
N ARG A 236 13.22 4.77 -18.55
CA ARG A 236 14.14 5.71 -17.88
C ARG A 236 13.45 6.48 -16.76
N VAL A 237 14.03 6.43 -15.56
CA VAL A 237 13.46 7.06 -14.35
C VAL A 237 13.32 8.59 -14.53
N GLU A 238 14.27 9.23 -15.20
CA GLU A 238 14.24 10.69 -15.47
C GLU A 238 13.11 11.14 -16.40
N GLN A 239 12.45 10.19 -17.08
CA GLN A 239 11.29 10.45 -17.92
C GLN A 239 9.98 10.00 -17.25
N SER A 240 10.05 9.36 -16.09
CA SER A 240 8.91 8.78 -15.39
C SER A 240 8.26 9.77 -14.42
N LEU A 241 6.96 9.57 -14.17
CA LEU A 241 6.23 10.15 -13.05
C LEU A 241 5.96 9.03 -12.06
N LEU A 242 6.40 9.21 -10.81
CA LEU A 242 6.35 8.16 -9.79
C LEU A 242 5.20 8.41 -8.80
N VAL A 243 4.69 7.35 -8.19
CA VAL A 243 3.70 7.38 -7.12
C VAL A 243 4.25 6.60 -5.93
N THR A 244 4.04 7.09 -4.71
CA THR A 244 4.46 6.41 -3.47
C THR A 244 3.45 6.59 -2.33
N GLY A 245 3.52 5.69 -1.34
CA GLY A 245 2.92 5.82 -0.02
C GLY A 245 3.99 5.92 1.07
N PHE A 246 3.58 6.35 2.28
CA PHE A 246 4.42 6.32 3.48
C PHE A 246 3.67 5.59 4.58
N GLY A 247 4.42 4.90 5.46
CA GLY A 247 3.87 4.37 6.70
C GLY A 247 3.26 5.48 7.56
N TYR A 248 2.26 5.12 8.36
CA TYR A 248 1.64 6.05 9.32
C TYR A 248 2.52 6.29 10.54
N GLU A 249 3.35 5.32 10.89
CA GLU A 249 4.31 5.42 11.98
C GLU A 249 5.54 6.20 11.51
N HIS A 250 6.01 7.15 12.32
CA HIS A 250 7.20 7.94 12.04
C HIS A 250 8.44 7.25 12.61
N ASP A 251 8.72 6.06 12.09
CA ASP A 251 9.84 5.20 12.46
C ASP A 251 11.02 5.33 11.47
N ASP A 252 12.03 4.48 11.62
CA ASP A 252 13.21 4.48 10.74
C ASP A 252 12.86 4.20 9.26
N PRO A 253 11.98 3.24 8.92
CA PRO A 253 11.42 3.09 7.57
C PRO A 253 10.78 4.36 7.02
N TRP A 254 10.00 5.09 7.82
CA TRP A 254 9.41 6.36 7.39
C TRP A 254 10.49 7.40 7.06
N ALA A 255 11.50 7.57 7.91
CA ALA A 255 12.59 8.51 7.66
C ALA A 255 13.35 8.14 6.37
N THR A 256 13.61 6.86 6.17
CA THR A 256 14.22 6.34 4.94
C THR A 256 13.36 6.64 3.71
N ASN A 257 12.05 6.46 3.80
CA ASN A 257 11.13 6.77 2.70
C ASN A 257 11.11 8.26 2.35
N ILE A 258 11.28 9.16 3.33
CA ILE A 258 11.39 10.60 3.07
C ILE A 258 12.70 10.94 2.33
N GLU A 259 13.81 10.31 2.71
CA GLU A 259 15.08 10.46 2.00
C GLU A 259 14.96 9.98 0.55
N LEU A 260 14.39 8.79 0.35
CA LEU A 260 14.12 8.24 -0.99
C LEU A 260 13.18 9.14 -1.80
N PHE A 261 12.11 9.67 -1.20
CA PHE A 261 11.19 10.59 -1.87
C PHE A 261 11.91 11.83 -2.40
N LYS A 262 12.83 12.39 -1.61
CA LYS A 262 13.68 13.50 -2.04
C LYS A 262 14.57 13.09 -3.22
N GLU A 263 15.30 11.99 -3.09
CA GLU A 263 16.20 11.50 -4.16
C GLU A 263 15.44 11.23 -5.47
N PHE A 264 14.29 10.56 -5.40
CA PHE A 264 13.48 10.27 -6.59
C PHE A 264 12.82 11.51 -7.19
N THR A 265 12.53 12.54 -6.38
CA THR A 265 12.05 13.83 -6.89
C THR A 265 13.14 14.56 -7.67
N ASP A 266 14.41 14.45 -7.23
CA ASP A 266 15.54 15.09 -7.91
C ASP A 266 15.86 14.44 -9.27
N VAL A 267 15.61 13.13 -9.43
CA VAL A 267 15.98 12.39 -10.65
C VAL A 267 14.84 12.06 -11.61
N SER A 268 13.57 12.18 -11.20
CA SER A 268 12.39 11.88 -12.05
C SER A 268 11.65 13.15 -12.51
N ARG A 269 10.55 13.02 -13.25
CA ARG A 269 9.64 14.16 -13.53
C ARG A 269 8.79 14.57 -12.33
N GLY A 270 8.96 13.90 -11.21
CA GLY A 270 8.31 14.17 -9.94
C GLY A 270 7.69 12.92 -9.34
N VAL A 271 7.44 13.01 -8.04
CA VAL A 271 6.80 11.96 -7.26
C VAL A 271 5.45 12.48 -6.76
N ARG A 272 4.41 11.63 -6.78
CA ARG A 272 3.09 11.92 -6.23
C ARG A 272 2.85 11.06 -5.00
N ARG A 273 2.19 11.64 -4.01
CA ARG A 273 1.66 10.93 -2.84
C ARG A 273 0.16 11.20 -2.82
N LEU A 274 -0.61 10.23 -3.28
CA LEU A 274 -2.04 10.40 -3.51
C LEU A 274 -2.88 10.08 -2.27
N GLY A 275 -2.35 9.31 -1.31
CA GLY A 275 -3.02 9.04 -0.02
C GLY A 275 -4.03 7.89 -0.04
N GLY A 276 -4.33 7.32 -1.21
CA GLY A 276 -5.00 6.03 -1.36
C GLY A 276 -4.04 5.01 -1.98
N CYS A 277 -4.12 3.75 -1.55
CA CYS A 277 -3.38 2.65 -2.12
C CYS A 277 -4.31 1.43 -2.16
N CYS A 278 -4.83 1.11 -3.35
CA CYS A 278 -5.75 -0.01 -3.47
C CYS A 278 -4.99 -1.29 -3.09
N SER A 279 -5.46 -1.97 -2.05
CA SER A 279 -4.80 -3.12 -1.41
C SER A 279 -5.23 -4.45 -2.00
#